data_AF-A0AA51X8Q7-F1
#
_entry.id   AF-A0AA51X8Q7-F1
#
_cell.length_a   1.000
_cell.length_b   1.000
_cell.length_c   1.000
_cell.angle_alpha   90.00
_cell.angle_beta   90.00
_cell.angle_gamma   90.00
#
_symmetry.space_group_name_H-M   'P 1'
#
loop_
_entity.id
_entity.type
_entity.pdbx_description
1 polymer ?
#
loop_
_entity_poly.entity_id
_entity_poly.type
_entity_poly.pdbx_seq_one_letter_code
_entity_poly.pdbx_strand_id
1 'polypeptide(L)'
;MKKLIININHTQGALERILRIVRHRGFDVQNCNITLQPNDIYQMHLVVNSLREHSNLVKQLDKQIDVLSIAMSKSNRRRKAEQELNYAFGS
;
A
#
# COMPACT_ATOMS: atom_id res chain seq x y z
N MET A 1 6.04 9.50 3.11
CA MET A 1 5.93 8.11 2.64
C MET A 1 4.82 7.35 3.37
N LYS A 2 3.96 6.66 2.63
CA LYS A 2 2.93 5.74 3.17
C LYS A 2 2.99 4.40 2.46
N LYS A 3 2.63 3.34 3.17
CA LYS A 3 2.54 1.98 2.63
C LYS A 3 1.07 1.58 2.45
N LEU A 4 0.76 1.01 1.30
CA LEU A 4 -0.54 0.52 0.90
C LEU A 4 -0.42 -0.98 0.58
N ILE A 5 -1.40 -1.75 1.00
CA ILE A 5 -1.60 -3.13 0.58
C ILE A 5 -2.89 -3.14 -0.22
N ILE A 6 -2.81 -3.63 -1.46
CA ILE A 6 -3.93 -3.63 -2.40
C ILE A 6 -4.11 -5.05 -2.92
N ASN A 7 -5.31 -5.59 -2.82
CA ASN A 7 -5.67 -6.81 -3.50
C ASN A 7 -6.41 -6.45 -4.79
N ILE A 8 -5.94 -6.99 -5.91
CA ILE A 8 -6.37 -6.59 -7.26
C ILE A 8 -6.77 -7.86 -8.02
N ASN A 9 -7.87 -7.83 -8.74
CA ASN A 9 -8.25 -8.88 -9.67
C ASN A 9 -7.14 -9.12 -10.71
N HIS A 10 -6.83 -10.39 -10.99
CA HIS A 10 -5.88 -10.76 -12.03
C HIS A 10 -6.50 -10.60 -13.43
N THR A 11 -6.65 -9.36 -13.88
CA THR A 11 -7.15 -9.03 -15.24
C THR A 11 -6.09 -8.27 -16.04
N GLN A 12 -6.21 -8.36 -17.36
CA GLN A 12 -5.29 -7.67 -18.26
C GLN A 12 -5.35 -6.14 -18.04
N GLY A 13 -4.17 -5.55 -17.85
CA GLY A 13 -4.01 -4.10 -17.68
C GLY A 13 -4.35 -3.58 -16.29
N ALA A 14 -4.73 -4.43 -15.33
CA ALA A 14 -5.11 -3.99 -13.98
C ALA A 14 -3.98 -3.23 -13.28
N LEU A 15 -2.77 -3.80 -13.30
CA LEU A 15 -1.60 -3.21 -12.63
C LEU A 15 -1.24 -1.84 -13.25
N GLU A 16 -1.30 -1.72 -14.57
CA GLU A 16 -1.05 -0.48 -15.30
C GLU A 16 -2.10 0.58 -15.00
N ARG A 17 -3.39 0.21 -14.92
CA ARG A 17 -4.47 1.12 -14.53
C ARG A 17 -4.25 1.66 -13.12
N ILE A 18 -3.88 0.80 -12.17
CA ILE A 18 -3.57 1.19 -10.79
C ILE A 18 -2.37 2.15 -10.74
N LEU A 19 -1.24 1.78 -11.37
CA LEU A 19 -0.05 2.63 -11.39
C LEU A 19 -0.28 3.96 -12.10
N ARG A 20 -1.09 3.96 -13.18
CA ARG A 20 -1.50 5.19 -13.87
C ARG A 20 -2.28 6.12 -12.95
N ILE A 21 -3.22 5.61 -12.16
CA ILE A 21 -3.98 6.42 -11.20
C ILE A 21 -3.04 7.01 -10.14
N VAL A 22 -2.16 6.21 -9.55
CA VAL A 22 -1.19 6.67 -8.55
C VAL A 22 -0.37 7.84 -9.11
N ARG A 23 0.24 7.67 -10.29
CA ARG A 23 1.07 8.71 -10.93
C ARG A 23 0.26 9.94 -11.33
N HIS A 24 -0.88 9.75 -12.00
CA HIS A 24 -1.71 10.86 -12.48
C HIS A 24 -2.31 11.70 -11.33
N ARG A 25 -2.42 11.11 -10.14
CA ARG A 25 -2.80 11.82 -8.91
C ARG A 25 -1.63 12.47 -8.18
N GLY A 26 -0.43 12.52 -8.77
CA GLY A 26 0.73 13.20 -8.22
C GLY A 26 1.35 12.48 -7.02
N PHE A 27 1.21 11.15 -6.97
CA PHE A 27 1.93 10.30 -6.03
C PHE A 27 3.13 9.69 -6.74
N ASP A 28 4.30 9.80 -6.12
CA ASP A 28 5.53 9.21 -6.60
C ASP A 28 5.71 7.82 -5.98
N VAL A 29 5.98 6.82 -6.81
CA VAL A 29 6.12 5.43 -6.37
C VAL A 29 7.55 5.19 -5.91
N GLN A 30 7.71 4.89 -4.62
CA GLN A 30 9.00 4.64 -4.00
C GLN A 30 9.39 3.16 -4.01
N ASN A 31 8.39 2.29 -3.89
CA ASN A 31 8.56 0.85 -3.97
C ASN A 31 7.23 0.20 -4.41
N CYS A 32 7.31 -0.85 -5.20
CA CYS A 32 6.18 -1.63 -5.65
C CYS A 32 6.59 -3.10 -5.70
N ASN A 33 6.02 -3.92 -4.83
CA ASN A 33 6.17 -5.36 -4.86
C ASN A 33 4.82 -5.99 -5.14
N ILE A 34 4.75 -6.90 -6.11
CA ILE A 34 3.52 -7.56 -6.53
C ILE A 34 3.75 -9.06 -6.49
N THR A 35 2.77 -9.78 -5.96
CA THR A 35 2.80 -11.24 -5.91
C THR A 35 1.45 -11.75 -6.38
N LEU A 36 1.46 -12.67 -7.34
CA LEU A 36 0.26 -13.40 -7.73
C LEU A 36 0.00 -14.48 -6.67
N GLN A 37 -1.15 -14.39 -6.03
CA GLN A 37 -1.58 -15.36 -5.03
C GLN A 37 -2.30 -16.54 -5.68
N PRO A 38 -2.41 -17.70 -4.99
CA PRO A 38 -3.01 -18.91 -5.56
C PRO A 38 -4.48 -18.80 -6.00
N ASN A 39 -5.17 -17.72 -5.62
CA ASN A 39 -6.58 -17.46 -5.94
C ASN A 39 -6.77 -16.46 -7.08
N ASP A 40 -5.78 -16.31 -7.97
CA ASP A 40 -5.80 -15.34 -9.08
C ASP A 40 -6.04 -13.89 -8.61
N ILE A 41 -5.44 -13.54 -7.47
CA ILE A 41 -5.41 -12.17 -6.95
C ILE A 41 -3.98 -11.68 -6.94
N TYR A 42 -3.75 -10.50 -7.49
CA TYR A 42 -2.52 -9.77 -7.25
C TYR A 42 -2.57 -9.12 -5.87
N GLN A 43 -1.60 -9.45 -5.03
CA GLN A 43 -1.31 -8.71 -3.81
C GLN A 43 -0.18 -7.71 -4.11
N MET A 44 -0.52 -6.42 -4.08
CA MET A 44 0.43 -5.32 -4.28
C MET A 44 0.76 -4.66 -2.95
N HIS A 45 2.05 -4.57 -2.64
CA HIS A 45 2.62 -3.74 -1.58
C HIS A 45 3.25 -2.51 -2.22
N LEU A 46 2.59 -1.36 -2.05
CA LEU A 46 2.97 -0.12 -2.69
C LEU A 46 3.42 0.90 -1.64
N VAL A 47 4.57 1.51 -1.85
CA VAL A 47 5.06 2.63 -1.05
C VAL A 47 5.04 3.88 -1.91
N VAL A 48 4.32 4.90 -1.46
CA VAL A 48 4.17 6.16 -2.18
C VAL A 48 4.63 7.35 -1.35
N ASN A 49 5.06 8.40 -2.05
CA ASN A 49 5.34 9.71 -1.49
C ASN A 49 4.55 10.79 -2.24
N SER A 50 4.03 11.77 -1.53
CA SER A 50 3.34 12.92 -2.14
C SER A 50 3.20 14.05 -1.14
N LEU A 51 3.05 15.27 -1.65
CA LEU A 51 2.57 16.43 -0.91
C LEU A 51 1.04 16.42 -0.74
N ARG A 52 0.33 15.52 -1.43
CA ARG A 52 -1.13 15.37 -1.37
C ARG A 52 -1.57 14.47 -0.22
N GLU A 53 -2.79 14.71 0.23
CA GLU A 53 -3.46 13.85 1.21
C GLU A 53 -3.63 12.43 0.69
N HIS A 54 -3.11 11.45 1.44
CA HIS A 54 -3.09 10.04 1.02
C HIS A 54 -4.48 9.40 1.03
N SER A 55 -5.42 9.98 1.79
CA SER A 55 -6.83 9.58 1.80
C SER A 55 -7.49 9.76 0.42
N ASN A 56 -7.03 10.73 -0.38
CA ASN A 56 -7.52 10.93 -1.75
C ASN A 56 -7.08 9.80 -2.68
N LEU A 57 -5.86 9.28 -2.51
CA LEU A 57 -5.41 8.13 -3.30
C LEU A 57 -6.22 6.88 -2.99
N VAL A 58 -6.44 6.60 -1.69
CA VAL A 58 -7.24 5.45 -1.25
C VAL A 58 -8.64 5.51 -1.84
N LYS A 59 -9.34 6.65 -1.70
CA LYS A 59 -10.69 6.84 -2.26
C LYS A 59 -10.77 6.68 -3.79
N GLN A 60 -9.69 6.95 -4.51
CA GLN A 60 -9.65 6.84 -5.96
C GLN A 60 -9.37 5.41 -6.41
N LEU A 61 -8.48 4.72 -5.71
CA LEU A 61 -8.17 3.31 -5.97
C LEU A 61 -9.33 2.41 -5.57
N ASP A 62 -10.04 2.71 -4.49
CA ASP A 62 -11.22 1.96 -4.04
C ASP A 62 -12.38 1.98 -5.06
N LYS A 63 -12.39 2.96 -5.98
CA LYS A 63 -13.38 3.06 -7.06
C LYS A 63 -12.99 2.29 -8.33
N GLN A 64 -11.80 1.69 -8.39
CA GLN A 64 -11.38 0.92 -9.56
C GLN A 64 -12.05 -0.44 -9.57
N ILE A 65 -12.53 -0.85 -10.74
CA ILE A 65 -13.18 -2.16 -10.94
C ILE A 65 -12.23 -3.33 -10.65
N ASP A 66 -10.92 -3.11 -10.82
CA ASP A 66 -9.93 -4.13 -10.54
C ASP A 66 -9.58 -4.25 -9.06
N VAL A 67 -9.92 -3.28 -8.22
CA VAL A 67 -9.55 -3.29 -6.79
C VAL A 67 -10.57 -4.06 -5.97
N LEU A 68 -10.11 -5.11 -5.30
CA LEU A 68 -10.92 -5.91 -4.40
C LEU A 68 -10.88 -5.37 -2.97
N SER A 69 -9.73 -4.87 -2.54
CA SER A 69 -9.57 -4.20 -1.25
C SER A 69 -8.29 -3.39 -1.20
N ILE A 70 -8.29 -2.36 -0.35
CA ILE A 70 -7.13 -1.52 -0.09
C ILE A 70 -7.01 -1.22 1.40
N ALA A 71 -5.80 -1.36 1.94
CA ALA A 71 -5.49 -1.04 3.32
C ALA A 71 -4.25 -0.14 3.40
N MET A 72 -4.34 0.93 4.17
CA MET A 72 -3.17 1.76 4.50
C MET A 72 -2.52 1.22 5.77
N SER A 73 -1.22 0.92 5.70
CA SER A 73 -0.46 0.49 6.87
C SER A 73 -0.40 1.64 7.87
N LYS A 74 -0.98 1.44 9.06
CA LYS A 74 -0.74 2.31 10.20
C LYS A 74 0.73 2.17 10.56
N SER A 75 1.48 3.26 10.45
CA SER A 75 2.88 3.30 10.85
C SER A 75 3.01 2.82 12.29
N ASN A 76 3.60 1.64 12.48
CA ASN A 76 3.87 1.04 13.78
C ASN A 76 5.01 1.83 14.45
N ARG A 77 4.74 3.05 14.93
CA ARG A 77 5.69 3.81 15.77
C ARG A 77 5.79 3.27 17.20
N ARG A 78 4.94 2.30 17.61
CA ARG A 78 4.94 1.76 18.98
C ARG A 78 5.88 0.58 19.22
N ARG A 79 6.09 -0.33 18.25
CA ARG A 79 6.81 -1.59 18.52
C ARG A 79 8.33 -1.46 18.71
N LYS A 80 8.97 -0.38 18.25
CA LYS A 80 10.43 -0.23 18.44
C LYS A 80 10.78 0.28 19.85
N ALA A 81 9.99 1.19 20.41
CA ALA A 81 10.22 1.73 21.75
C ALA A 81 9.91 0.70 22.85
N GLU A 82 8.85 -0.12 22.71
CA GLU A 82 8.51 -1.17 23.69
C GLU A 82 9.54 -2.31 23.70
N GLN A 83 10.15 -2.61 22.55
CA GLN A 83 11.16 -3.66 22.42
C GLN A 83 12.54 -3.21 22.91
N GLU A 84 12.90 -1.93 22.74
CA GLU A 84 14.12 -1.33 23.31
C GLU A 84 13.98 -1.10 24.83
N LEU A 85 12.80 -0.73 25.34
CA LEU A 85 12.54 -0.63 26.78
C LEU A 85 12.56 -2.00 27.48
N ASN A 86 11.97 -3.04 26.87
CA ASN A 86 12.03 -4.40 27.45
C ASN A 86 13.45 -4.99 27.43
N TYR A 87 14.29 -4.59 26.47
CA TYR A 87 15.71 -4.99 26.45
C TYR A 87 16.57 -4.18 27.44
N ALA A 88 16.21 -2.91 27.71
CA ALA A 88 16.94 -2.04 28.63
C ALA A 88 16.56 -2.22 30.11
N PHE A 89 15.34 -2.72 30.41
CA PHE A 89 14.81 -2.86 31.77
C PHE A 89 14.39 -4.30 32.14
N GLY A 90 14.66 -5.27 31.26
CA GLY A 90 14.39 -6.69 31.53
C GLY A 90 15.62 -7.42 32.08
N SER A 91 15.57 -7.75 33.38
CA SER A 91 16.40 -8.77 34.05
C SER A 91 15.68 -10.11 34.04
#